data_AF-S6HAK6-F1
#
_entry.id   AF-S6HAK6-F1
#
_cell.length_a   1.000
_cell.length_b   1.000
_cell.length_c   1.000
_cell.angle_alpha   90.00
_cell.angle_beta   90.00
_cell.angle_gamma   90.00
#
_symmetry.space_group_name_H-M   'P 1'
#
loop_
_entity.id
_entity.type
_entity.pdbx_description
1 polymer ?
#
loop_
_entity_poly.entity_id
_entity_poly.type
_entity_poly.pdbx_seq_one_letter_code
_entity_poly.pdbx_strand_id
1 'polypeptide(L)'
;MDVFWFLPTHGDGHYLGTSKGARPVTLNYLKQVAQAADDLGYHGVLIPTGRSCEDSWVIASALVPLTERLKYLVAIRPGIISPTVSARMAATLDRLSGGR
;
A
#
# COMPACT_ATOMS: atom_id res chain seq x y z
N MET A 1 20.35 6.71 -1.34
CA MET A 1 19.13 7.35 -1.87
C MET A 1 18.01 6.35 -1.71
N ASP A 2 16.94 6.72 -1.02
CA ASP A 2 15.81 5.81 -0.79
C ASP A 2 14.81 5.93 -1.95
N VAL A 3 14.55 4.81 -2.61
CA VAL A 3 13.63 4.76 -3.75
C VAL A 3 12.34 4.10 -3.31
N PHE A 4 11.21 4.75 -3.59
CA PHE A 4 9.88 4.26 -3.27
C PHE A 4 9.11 3.98 -4.54
N TRP A 5 8.22 2.98 -4.48
CA TRP A 5 7.24 2.70 -5.53
C TRP A 5 5.83 3.14 -5.10
N PHE A 6 4.90 3.19 -6.04
CA PHE A 6 3.51 3.53 -5.78
C PHE A 6 2.61 2.31 -6.00
N LEU A 7 1.77 1.99 -5.03
CA LEU A 7 0.87 0.84 -5.11
C LEU A 7 -0.48 1.25 -5.73
N PRO A 8 -0.90 0.66 -6.87
CA PRO A 8 -2.04 1.16 -7.64
C PRO A 8 -3.40 0.68 -7.07
N THR A 9 -3.79 1.19 -5.90
CA THR A 9 -5.05 0.81 -5.24
C THR A 9 -6.30 1.52 -5.80
N HIS A 10 -6.15 2.35 -6.83
CA HIS A 10 -7.24 2.97 -7.60
C HIS A 10 -7.39 2.37 -9.02
N GLY A 11 -6.70 1.27 -9.30
CA GLY A 11 -6.62 0.67 -10.63
C GLY A 11 -5.33 1.05 -11.33
N ASP A 12 -4.93 0.20 -12.27
CA ASP A 12 -3.73 0.39 -13.09
C ASP A 12 -4.05 0.14 -14.56
N GLY A 13 -3.16 0.52 -15.47
CA GLY A 13 -3.35 0.25 -16.88
C GLY A 13 -2.26 0.86 -17.76
N HIS A 14 -2.33 0.52 -19.04
CA HIS A 14 -1.38 1.02 -20.04
C HIS A 14 -1.76 2.39 -20.60
N TYR A 15 -3.04 2.79 -20.46
CA TYR A 15 -3.59 4.00 -21.06
C TYR A 15 -4.33 4.82 -20.01
N LEU A 16 -4.12 6.14 -20.02
CA LEU A 16 -4.75 7.07 -19.10
C LEU A 16 -6.18 7.41 -19.56
N GLY A 17 -7.09 7.62 -18.60
CA GLY A 17 -8.45 8.13 -18.87
C GLY A 17 -9.36 7.17 -19.63
N THR A 18 -9.04 5.88 -19.71
CA THR A 18 -9.83 4.87 -20.43
C THR A 18 -9.80 3.52 -19.70
N SER A 19 -10.82 2.70 -19.93
CA SER A 19 -10.86 1.31 -19.47
C SER A 19 -10.12 0.33 -20.40
N LYS A 20 -9.69 0.80 -21.58
CA LYS A 20 -8.92 -0.03 -22.51
C LYS A 20 -7.59 -0.44 -21.85
N GLY A 21 -7.39 -1.74 -21.67
CA GLY A 21 -6.17 -2.27 -21.06
C GLY A 21 -6.03 -1.96 -19.57
N ALA A 22 -7.13 -1.61 -18.89
CA ALA A 22 -7.17 -1.45 -17.45
C ALA A 22 -6.99 -2.80 -16.73
N ARG A 23 -6.29 -2.77 -15.60
CA ARG A 23 -6.08 -3.89 -14.71
C ARG A 23 -6.86 -3.66 -13.42
N PRO A 24 -7.72 -4.61 -13.01
CA PRO A 24 -8.48 -4.49 -11.78
C PRO A 24 -7.57 -4.57 -10.56
N VAL A 25 -7.92 -3.83 -9.52
CA VAL A 25 -7.27 -3.91 -8.21
C VAL A 25 -7.67 -5.23 -7.57
N THR A 26 -6.72 -6.14 -7.43
CA THR A 26 -6.92 -7.43 -6.74
C THR A 26 -5.74 -7.66 -5.81
N LEU A 27 -5.95 -8.41 -4.72
CA LEU A 27 -4.86 -8.76 -3.81
C LEU A 27 -3.72 -9.49 -4.54
N ASN A 28 -4.04 -10.39 -5.48
CA ASN A 28 -3.04 -11.09 -6.28
C ASN A 28 -2.17 -10.13 -7.10
N TYR A 29 -2.77 -9.09 -7.70
CA TYR A 29 -2.03 -8.11 -8.47
C TYR A 29 -1.19 -7.19 -7.57
N LEU A 30 -1.75 -6.71 -6.46
CA LEU A 30 -1.02 -5.88 -5.50
C LEU A 30 0.15 -6.64 -4.86
N LYS A 31 -0.02 -7.95 -4.59
CA LYS A 31 1.04 -8.85 -4.15
C LYS A 31 2.20 -8.87 -5.15
N GLN A 32 1.91 -9.04 -6.45
CA GLN A 32 2.96 -9.06 -7.48
C GLN A 32 3.77 -7.76 -7.50
N VAL A 33 3.10 -6.60 -7.42
CA VAL A 33 3.78 -5.30 -7.41
C VAL A 33 4.60 -5.12 -6.13
N ALA A 34 4.04 -5.48 -4.97
CA ALA A 34 4.73 -5.36 -3.68
C ALA A 34 5.96 -6.28 -3.62
N GLN A 35 5.83 -7.55 -4.02
CA GLN A 35 6.94 -8.49 -4.05
C GLN A 35 8.02 -8.08 -5.05
N ALA A 36 7.64 -7.57 -6.23
CA ALA A 36 8.62 -7.05 -7.18
C ALA A 36 9.40 -5.85 -6.60
N ALA A 37 8.72 -4.92 -5.93
CA ALA A 37 9.39 -3.79 -5.28
C ALA A 37 10.30 -4.26 -4.14
N ASP A 38 9.84 -5.22 -3.34
CA ASP A 38 10.60 -5.86 -2.27
C ASP A 38 11.88 -6.49 -2.84
N ASP A 39 11.73 -7.39 -3.82
CA ASP A 39 12.80 -8.14 -4.48
C ASP A 39 13.84 -7.23 -5.17
N LEU A 40 13.40 -6.14 -5.78
CA LEU A 40 14.28 -5.17 -6.43
C LEU A 40 14.97 -4.20 -5.46
N GLY A 41 14.67 -4.28 -4.16
CA GLY A 41 15.34 -3.49 -3.13
C GLY A 41 14.81 -2.06 -2.99
N TYR A 42 13.55 -1.82 -3.34
CA TYR A 42 12.89 -0.55 -3.02
C TYR A 42 12.80 -0.39 -1.50
N HIS A 43 12.95 0.84 -1.03
CA HIS A 43 12.86 1.14 0.41
C HIS A 43 11.44 0.93 0.93
N GLY A 44 10.43 1.19 0.09
CA GLY A 44 9.04 0.99 0.46
C GLY A 44 8.07 1.34 -0.65
N VAL A 45 6.79 1.24 -0.33
CA VAL A 45 5.68 1.62 -1.20
C VAL A 45 4.79 2.66 -0.54
N LEU A 46 4.38 3.66 -1.31
CA LEU A 46 3.27 4.54 -0.97
C LEU A 46 1.95 3.86 -1.32
N ILE A 47 1.06 3.77 -0.35
CA ILE A 47 -0.31 3.29 -0.55
C ILE A 47 -1.24 4.51 -0.48
N PRO A 48 -1.88 4.90 -1.59
CA PRO A 48 -2.71 6.10 -1.61
C PRO A 48 -4.00 5.90 -0.80
N THR A 49 -4.63 7.02 -0.47
CA THR A 49 -5.96 7.06 0.17
C THR A 49 -6.88 8.02 -0.59
N GLY A 50 -8.16 7.72 -0.63
CA GLY A 50 -9.16 8.52 -1.36
C GLY A 50 -10.46 7.77 -1.49
N ARG A 51 -11.53 8.44 -1.95
CA ARG A 51 -12.84 7.78 -2.16
C ARG A 51 -12.80 6.68 -3.21
N SER A 52 -11.81 6.74 -4.09
CA SER A 52 -11.69 5.88 -5.25
C SER A 52 -10.61 4.80 -5.06
N CYS A 53 -9.84 4.87 -3.97
CA CYS A 53 -8.83 3.88 -3.61
C CYS A 53 -9.40 2.88 -2.62
N GLU A 54 -8.89 1.64 -2.64
CA GLU A 54 -9.05 0.73 -1.51
C GLU A 54 -8.39 1.29 -0.24
N ASP A 55 -8.85 0.84 0.94
CA ASP A 55 -8.32 1.33 2.22
C ASP A 55 -6.84 0.96 2.42
N SER A 56 -6.02 1.97 2.69
CA SER A 56 -4.56 1.82 2.76
C SER A 56 -4.09 0.97 3.94
N TRP A 57 -4.80 0.99 5.07
CA TRP A 57 -4.45 0.19 6.25
C TRP A 57 -4.74 -1.29 6.03
N VAL A 58 -5.89 -1.59 5.41
CA VAL A 58 -6.28 -2.96 5.06
C VAL A 58 -5.31 -3.55 4.04
N ILE A 59 -4.98 -2.79 2.99
CA ILE A 59 -4.02 -3.24 1.97
C ILE A 59 -2.63 -3.48 2.56
N ALA A 60 -2.10 -2.56 3.37
CA ALA A 60 -0.81 -2.76 4.04
C ALA A 60 -0.83 -4.03 4.89
N SER A 61 -1.84 -4.20 5.75
CA SER A 61 -1.97 -5.36 6.63
C SER A 61 -2.04 -6.70 5.87
N ALA A 62 -2.68 -6.72 4.70
CA ALA A 62 -2.75 -7.90 3.85
C ALA A 62 -1.42 -8.23 3.15
N LEU A 63 -0.57 -7.23 2.89
CA LEU A 63 0.69 -7.40 2.18
C LEU A 63 1.88 -7.65 3.10
N VAL A 64 1.82 -7.22 4.36
CA VAL A 64 2.86 -7.45 5.38
C VAL A 64 3.37 -8.89 5.42
N PRO A 65 2.51 -9.94 5.51
CA PRO A 65 2.99 -11.32 5.57
C PRO A 65 3.50 -11.86 4.22
N LEU A 66 3.42 -11.08 3.15
CA LEU A 66 3.78 -11.48 1.78
C LEU A 66 5.08 -10.83 1.29
N THR A 67 5.72 -10.00 2.13
CA THR A 67 6.99 -9.32 1.85
C THR A 67 7.91 -9.41 3.05
N GLU A 68 9.21 -9.24 2.82
CA GLU A 68 10.25 -9.43 3.84
C GLU A 68 10.85 -8.11 4.33
N ARG A 69 11.16 -7.17 3.42
CA ARG A 69 11.91 -5.94 3.75
C ARG A 69 11.20 -4.64 3.39
N LEU A 70 10.18 -4.69 2.54
CA LEU A 70 9.45 -3.54 2.03
C LEU A 70 8.75 -2.76 3.15
N LYS A 71 8.93 -1.43 3.19
CA LYS A 71 8.19 -0.56 4.10
C LYS A 71 6.88 -0.05 3.51
N TYR A 72 5.92 0.27 4.37
CA TYR A 72 4.59 0.71 3.96
C TYR A 72 4.33 2.15 4.39
N LEU A 73 4.37 3.07 3.43
CA LEU A 73 3.97 4.46 3.66
C LEU A 73 2.45 4.57 3.51
N VAL A 74 1.75 4.45 4.63
CA VAL A 74 0.29 4.52 4.74
C VAL A 74 -0.16 5.94 5.11
N ALA A 75 -1.15 6.47 4.39
CA ALA A 75 -1.67 7.81 4.64
C ALA A 75 -2.63 7.86 5.85
N ILE A 76 -2.46 8.87 6.72
CA ILE A 76 -3.40 9.20 7.80
C ILE A 76 -4.34 10.30 7.32
N ARG A 77 -5.64 10.16 7.60
CA ARG A 77 -6.67 11.18 7.31
C ARG A 77 -7.25 11.75 8.61
N PRO A 78 -6.70 12.85 9.15
CA PRO A 78 -7.05 13.37 10.47
C PRO A 78 -8.53 13.71 10.65
N GLY A 79 -9.22 14.11 9.59
CA GLY A 79 -10.65 14.45 9.63
C GLY A 79 -11.61 13.26 9.60
N ILE A 80 -11.10 12.03 9.48
CA ILE A 80 -11.95 10.82 9.34
C ILE A 80 -11.71 9.83 10.48
N ILE A 81 -10.46 9.67 10.92
CA ILE A 81 -10.08 8.67 11.92
C ILE A 81 -9.64 9.38 13.20
N SER A 82 -10.15 8.92 14.34
CA SER A 82 -9.71 9.39 15.66
C SER A 82 -8.18 9.24 15.80
N PRO A 83 -7.46 10.27 16.28
CA PRO A 83 -6.01 10.20 16.50
C PRO A 83 -5.60 8.98 17.33
N THR A 84 -6.32 8.68 18.40
CA THR A 84 -6.05 7.53 19.28
C THR A 84 -6.23 6.20 18.56
N VAL A 85 -7.22 6.09 17.67
CA VAL A 85 -7.42 4.88 16.85
C VAL A 85 -6.30 4.74 15.83
N SER A 86 -5.94 5.83 15.15
CA SER A 86 -4.84 5.82 14.17
C SER A 86 -3.49 5.45 14.80
N ALA A 87 -3.21 5.92 16.01
CA ALA A 87 -2.02 5.55 16.76
C ALA A 87 -1.97 4.06 17.09
N ARG A 88 -3.11 3.48 17.53
CA ARG A 88 -3.21 2.03 17.79
C ARG A 88 -3.05 1.20 16.51
N MET A 89 -3.62 1.64 15.40
CA MET A 89 -3.45 0.99 14.09
C MET A 89 -1.98 1.04 13.64
N ALA A 90 -1.33 2.21 13.72
CA ALA A 90 0.09 2.37 13.41
C ALA A 90 0.97 1.44 14.24
N ALA A 91 0.82 1.46 15.57
CA ALA A 91 1.57 0.59 16.47
C ALA A 91 1.28 -0.90 16.26
N THR A 92 0.12 -1.25 15.69
CA THR A 92 -0.21 -2.64 15.37
C THR A 92 0.45 -3.06 14.06
N LEU A 93 0.35 -2.23 13.02
CA LEU A 93 1.00 -2.49 11.74
C LEU A 93 2.52 -2.61 11.92
N ASP A 94 3.14 -1.69 12.65
CA ASP A 94 4.58 -1.69 12.96
C ASP A 94 5.04 -2.99 13.63
N ARG A 95 4.33 -3.45 14.66
CA ARG A 95 4.67 -4.72 15.34
C ARG A 95 4.47 -5.93 14.45
N LEU A 96 3.43 -5.96 13.61
CA LEU A 96 3.15 -7.07 12.72
C LEU A 96 4.10 -7.12 11.52
N SER A 97 4.59 -5.97 11.07
CA SER A 97 5.52 -5.85 9.96
C SER A 97 6.99 -6.01 10.37
N GLY A 98 7.28 -5.91 11.68
CA GLY A 98 8.64 -5.95 12.20
C GLY A 98 9.37 -4.61 12.06
N GLY A 99 8.65 -3.49 12.18
CA GLY A 99 9.20 -2.14 12.06
C GLY A 99 9.23 -1.59 10.63
N ARG A 100 8.33 -2.08 9.76
CA ARG A 100 8.24 -1.73 8.33
C ARG A 100 6.96 -1.00 7.96
#